data_AF-A0A831T7H6-F1
#
_entry.id   AF-A0A831T7H6-F1
#
_cell.length_a   1.000
_cell.length_b   1.000
_cell.length_c   1.000
_cell.angle_alpha   90.00
_cell.angle_beta   90.00
_cell.angle_gamma   90.00
#
_symmetry.space_group_name_H-M   'P 1'
#
loop_
_entity.id
_entity.type
_entity.pdbx_description
1 polymer ?
#
loop_
_entity_poly.entity_id
_entity_poly.type
_entity_poly.pdbx_seq_one_letter_code
_entity_poly.pdbx_strand_id
1 'polypeptide(L)'
;MILPLIARHAEHAEREVGRYAAWEAALLRVGSDWKCGKPVRVAELLDYVEKVGLEQRSDALQDLISAHLRLSWQAGHGQELETYFTELSGEVDGQLTPSTVPPELVEDELIARHILPHGDLPSLEAYSQRFAGRADVMRLLEGRCLGGGRYVKLSRLGRGAMGEVWRTCDRRLRRLVAIKTPRAELSADPDVIRRFADEAVATAGLEHPGIAAVHEYSAEDGALPYCVLKLVTGKTLGERIRSFHQPPVLRTSSQQRNEWSHLLQAFANACEAVAFAHSRGVLHCDLKPANIVLGEYGEAVVLDWGLGRRGGLEPTAPEAVVLGTPEYMAPEQADGNLGPQSDVFGLGAILHEMLTGRPPHAWPDGCRPADWRAIVRQARCLHPRLLGRGVSRALAAVCRKALARDPADRYEGAAQLARDVRRHISGEPVGQRGQVLLRNVRRWLRLLRS
;
A
#
# COMPACT_ATOMS: atom_id res chain seq x y z
N MET A 1 -7.38 -2.06 -11.51
CA MET A 1 -8.62 -1.88 -12.27
C MET A 1 -8.31 -0.91 -13.37
N ILE A 2 -8.65 -1.25 -14.62
CA ILE A 2 -8.75 -0.26 -15.69
C ILE A 2 -9.71 0.81 -15.15
N LEU A 3 -9.37 2.08 -15.33
CA LEU A 3 -10.31 3.16 -15.03
C LEU A 3 -11.57 2.90 -15.88
N PRO A 4 -12.78 2.87 -15.29
CA PRO A 4 -13.99 2.72 -16.09
C PRO A 4 -13.99 3.80 -17.19
N LEU A 5 -14.56 3.50 -18.34
CA LEU A 5 -14.62 4.43 -19.48
C LEU A 5 -15.09 5.81 -19.03
N ILE A 6 -16.05 5.87 -18.11
CA ILE A 6 -16.53 7.12 -17.51
C ILE A 6 -15.42 8.03 -16.95
N ALA A 7 -14.38 7.45 -16.34
CA ALA A 7 -13.26 8.20 -15.77
C ALA A 7 -12.33 8.74 -16.87
N ARG A 8 -12.16 8.00 -17.98
CA ARG A 8 -11.45 8.50 -19.17
C ARG A 8 -12.20 9.66 -19.84
N HIS A 9 -13.53 9.54 -19.93
CA HIS A 9 -14.38 10.61 -20.46
C HIS A 9 -14.42 11.84 -19.54
N ALA A 10 -14.41 11.66 -18.22
CA ALA A 10 -14.39 12.74 -17.24
C ALA A 10 -13.05 13.49 -17.22
N GLU A 11 -11.92 12.81 -17.41
CA GLU A 11 -10.59 13.45 -17.53
C GLU A 11 -10.48 14.38 -18.77
N HIS A 12 -11.18 14.06 -19.86
CA HIS A 12 -11.22 14.89 -21.07
C HIS A 12 -12.31 15.99 -21.04
N ALA A 13 -13.29 15.89 -20.14
CA ALA A 13 -14.43 16.79 -20.04
C ALA A 13 -14.27 17.75 -18.84
N GLU A 14 -13.34 18.70 -18.92
CA GLU A 14 -13.08 19.67 -17.83
C GLU A 14 -14.27 20.61 -17.48
N ARG A 15 -15.46 20.55 -18.12
CA ARG A 15 -16.47 21.62 -17.98
C ARG A 15 -17.96 21.27 -17.99
N GLU A 16 -18.40 20.03 -17.80
CA GLU A 16 -19.85 19.72 -17.76
C GLU A 16 -20.26 18.89 -16.53
N VAL A 17 -20.53 19.59 -15.42
CA VAL A 17 -21.08 19.00 -14.20
C VAL A 17 -22.42 18.34 -14.51
N GLY A 18 -22.50 17.02 -14.30
CA GLY A 18 -23.75 16.25 -14.42
C GLY A 18 -23.94 15.48 -15.73
N ARG A 19 -23.08 15.68 -16.74
CA ARG A 19 -23.20 14.99 -18.05
C ARG A 19 -23.18 13.46 -17.94
N TYR A 20 -22.51 12.90 -16.94
CA TYR A 20 -22.38 11.45 -16.74
C TYR A 20 -23.11 10.93 -15.49
N ALA A 21 -23.93 11.76 -14.83
CA ALA A 21 -24.54 11.42 -13.53
C ALA A 21 -25.45 10.18 -13.59
N ALA A 22 -26.20 10.00 -14.70
CA ALA A 22 -27.04 8.81 -14.89
C ALA A 22 -26.22 7.53 -15.03
N TRP A 23 -25.05 7.61 -15.68
CA TRP A 23 -24.11 6.49 -15.83
C TRP A 23 -23.44 6.16 -14.48
N GLU A 24 -22.96 7.16 -13.75
CA GLU A 24 -22.44 6.95 -12.38
C GLU A 24 -23.48 6.28 -11.48
N ALA A 25 -24.73 6.76 -11.53
CA ALA A 25 -25.83 6.19 -10.77
C ALA A 25 -26.13 4.73 -11.17
N ALA A 26 -26.06 4.40 -12.45
CA ALA A 26 -26.22 3.03 -12.95
C ALA A 26 -25.16 2.08 -12.37
N LEU A 27 -23.88 2.47 -12.41
CA LEU A 27 -22.78 1.69 -11.85
C LEU A 27 -22.88 1.52 -10.32
N LEU A 28 -23.26 2.57 -9.61
CA LEU A 28 -23.48 2.49 -8.17
C LEU A 28 -24.65 1.57 -7.83
N ARG A 29 -25.73 1.61 -8.63
CA ARG A 29 -26.92 0.79 -8.42
C ARG A 29 -26.60 -0.69 -8.61
N VAL A 30 -25.92 -1.08 -9.69
CA VAL A 30 -25.58 -2.50 -9.93
C VAL A 30 -24.74 -3.07 -8.79
N GLY A 31 -23.77 -2.29 -8.29
CA GLY A 31 -22.96 -2.69 -7.15
C GLY A 31 -23.74 -2.73 -5.83
N SER A 32 -24.73 -1.85 -5.65
CA SER A 32 -25.61 -1.85 -4.47
C SER A 32 -26.54 -3.06 -4.46
N ASP A 33 -27.17 -3.38 -5.59
CA ASP A 33 -28.09 -4.53 -5.68
C ASP A 33 -27.34 -5.84 -5.38
N TRP A 34 -26.13 -6.00 -5.93
CA TRP A 34 -25.24 -7.11 -5.62
C TRP A 34 -24.91 -7.20 -4.12
N LYS A 35 -24.56 -6.08 -3.47
CA LYS A 35 -24.28 -6.04 -2.01
C LYS A 35 -25.49 -6.39 -1.15
N CYS A 36 -26.70 -6.12 -1.65
CA CYS A 36 -27.96 -6.47 -0.99
C CYS A 36 -28.39 -7.93 -1.24
N GLY A 37 -27.53 -8.75 -1.86
CA GLY A 37 -27.83 -10.16 -2.13
C GLY A 37 -28.80 -10.36 -3.30
N LYS A 38 -28.96 -9.37 -4.19
CA LYS A 38 -29.73 -9.50 -5.42
C LYS A 38 -28.77 -9.76 -6.57
N PRO A 39 -28.56 -11.02 -6.99
CA PRO A 39 -27.80 -11.29 -8.20
C PRO A 39 -28.54 -10.69 -9.39
N VAL A 40 -27.83 -9.85 -10.14
CA VAL A 40 -28.34 -9.23 -11.37
C VAL A 40 -28.14 -10.23 -12.51
N ARG A 41 -29.14 -10.42 -13.37
CA ARG A 41 -28.98 -11.23 -14.59
C ARG A 41 -28.40 -10.36 -15.70
N VAL A 42 -27.74 -10.98 -16.68
CA VAL A 42 -27.09 -10.23 -17.77
C VAL A 42 -28.10 -9.40 -18.57
N ALA A 43 -29.26 -9.97 -18.94
CA ALA A 43 -30.35 -9.24 -19.60
C ALA A 43 -30.86 -8.02 -18.83
N GLU A 44 -30.77 -8.01 -17.50
CA GLU A 44 -31.26 -6.91 -16.65
C GLU A 44 -30.32 -5.69 -16.69
N LEU A 45 -29.10 -5.81 -17.24
CA LEU A 45 -28.17 -4.68 -17.35
C LEU A 45 -28.73 -3.53 -18.22
N LEU A 46 -29.62 -3.84 -19.17
CA LEU A 46 -30.28 -2.83 -20.00
C LEU A 46 -31.15 -1.87 -19.18
N ASP A 47 -31.78 -2.37 -18.11
CA ASP A 47 -32.58 -1.54 -17.19
C ASP A 47 -31.71 -0.53 -16.42
N TYR A 48 -30.39 -0.78 -16.33
CA TYR A 48 -29.44 0.14 -15.68
C TYR A 48 -29.06 1.30 -16.57
N VAL A 49 -29.07 1.11 -17.89
CA VAL A 49 -28.71 2.17 -18.86
C VAL A 49 -29.92 2.86 -19.48
N GLU A 50 -31.15 2.49 -19.13
CA GLU A 50 -32.37 3.09 -19.67
C GLU A 50 -32.37 4.64 -19.55
N LYS A 51 -31.90 5.13 -18.39
CA LYS A 51 -31.82 6.58 -18.09
C LYS A 51 -30.53 7.25 -18.58
N VAL A 52 -29.59 6.48 -19.14
CA VAL A 52 -28.35 7.01 -19.73
C VAL A 52 -28.67 7.50 -21.14
N GLY A 53 -28.16 8.69 -21.50
CA GLY A 53 -28.36 9.28 -22.82
C GLY A 53 -27.82 8.36 -23.93
N LEU A 54 -28.49 8.35 -25.09
CA LEU A 54 -28.18 7.43 -26.19
C LEU A 54 -26.71 7.48 -26.62
N GLU A 55 -26.11 8.67 -26.68
CA GLU A 55 -24.70 8.87 -27.05
C GLU A 55 -23.71 8.21 -26.09
N GLN A 56 -24.09 7.96 -24.84
CA GLN A 56 -23.24 7.37 -23.80
C GLN A 56 -23.61 5.92 -23.49
N ARG A 57 -24.73 5.43 -24.04
CA ARG A 57 -25.33 4.16 -23.63
C ARG A 57 -24.42 2.97 -23.91
N SER A 58 -23.73 2.97 -25.05
CA SER A 58 -22.78 1.91 -25.43
C SER A 58 -21.63 1.82 -24.42
N ASP A 59 -20.95 2.93 -24.15
CA ASP A 59 -19.83 2.97 -23.20
C ASP A 59 -20.28 2.68 -21.76
N ALA A 60 -21.47 3.15 -21.38
CA ALA A 60 -22.06 2.84 -20.08
C ALA A 60 -22.38 1.36 -19.92
N LEU A 61 -22.87 0.72 -20.98
CA LEU A 61 -23.12 -0.72 -20.99
C LEU A 61 -21.81 -1.50 -20.90
N GLN A 62 -20.74 -1.09 -21.59
CA GLN A 62 -19.42 -1.71 -21.43
C GLN A 62 -18.92 -1.63 -19.98
N ASP A 63 -18.99 -0.46 -19.33
CA ASP A 63 -18.60 -0.33 -17.93
C ASP A 63 -19.45 -1.20 -16.99
N LEU A 64 -20.75 -1.36 -17.28
CA LEU A 64 -21.63 -2.26 -16.53
C LEU A 64 -21.31 -3.74 -16.76
N ILE A 65 -20.96 -4.15 -17.99
CA ILE A 65 -20.49 -5.50 -18.29
C ILE A 65 -19.23 -5.78 -17.47
N SER A 66 -18.24 -4.89 -17.48
CA SER A 66 -17.02 -5.00 -16.68
C SER A 66 -17.29 -5.08 -15.18
N ALA A 67 -18.23 -4.27 -14.66
CA ALA A 67 -18.64 -4.33 -13.26
C ALA A 67 -19.31 -5.68 -12.93
N HIS A 68 -20.23 -6.14 -13.78
CA HIS A 68 -20.96 -7.39 -13.61
C HIS A 68 -20.05 -8.62 -13.69
N LEU A 69 -19.10 -8.65 -14.62
CA LEU A 69 -18.07 -9.70 -14.72
C LEU A 69 -17.34 -9.84 -13.39
N ARG A 70 -16.81 -8.73 -12.87
CA ARG A 70 -16.09 -8.75 -11.58
C ARG A 70 -16.95 -9.23 -10.43
N LEU A 71 -18.19 -8.75 -10.31
CA LEU A 71 -19.10 -9.09 -9.22
C LEU A 71 -19.54 -10.57 -9.29
N SER A 72 -19.93 -11.05 -10.47
CA SER A 72 -20.36 -12.44 -10.68
C SER A 72 -19.25 -13.45 -10.34
N TRP A 73 -18.01 -13.18 -10.78
CA TRP A 73 -16.85 -14.02 -10.46
C TRP A 73 -16.50 -13.99 -8.97
N GLN A 74 -16.55 -12.82 -8.33
CA GLN A 74 -16.31 -12.70 -6.87
C GLN A 74 -17.29 -13.51 -6.04
N ALA A 75 -18.50 -13.72 -6.54
CA ALA A 75 -19.55 -14.45 -5.85
C ALA A 75 -19.60 -15.95 -6.15
N GLY A 76 -18.73 -16.45 -7.03
CA GLY A 76 -18.69 -17.86 -7.41
C GLY A 76 -19.72 -18.27 -8.47
N HIS A 77 -20.41 -17.33 -9.11
CA HIS A 77 -21.33 -17.56 -10.23
C HIS A 77 -20.84 -16.83 -11.48
N GLY A 78 -19.54 -16.91 -11.73
CA GLY A 78 -18.85 -16.17 -12.78
C GLY A 78 -19.50 -16.30 -14.16
N GLN A 79 -19.77 -15.15 -14.79
CA GLN A 79 -20.26 -15.10 -16.16
C GLN A 79 -19.10 -15.00 -17.15
N GLU A 80 -19.25 -15.66 -18.29
CA GLU A 80 -18.32 -15.56 -19.42
C GLU A 80 -18.84 -14.53 -20.43
N LEU A 81 -17.95 -13.94 -21.24
CA LEU A 81 -18.35 -12.94 -22.25
C LEU A 81 -19.40 -13.46 -23.24
N GLU A 82 -19.42 -14.75 -23.56
CA GLU A 82 -20.39 -15.36 -24.47
C GLU A 82 -21.84 -15.19 -24.00
N THR A 83 -22.08 -15.18 -22.68
CA THR A 83 -23.42 -14.91 -22.14
C THR A 83 -23.87 -13.51 -22.54
N TYR A 84 -22.97 -12.51 -22.45
CA TYR A 84 -23.26 -11.14 -22.84
C TYR A 84 -23.42 -10.99 -24.35
N PHE A 85 -22.62 -11.73 -25.13
CA PHE A 85 -22.77 -11.76 -26.59
C PHE A 85 -24.16 -12.26 -26.99
N THR A 86 -24.71 -13.21 -26.24
CA THR A 86 -26.03 -13.80 -26.52
C THR A 86 -27.18 -12.95 -25.99
N GLU A 87 -27.09 -12.49 -24.74
CA GLU A 87 -28.21 -11.79 -24.08
C GLU A 87 -28.31 -10.31 -24.44
N LEU A 88 -27.23 -9.69 -24.92
CA LEU A 88 -27.18 -8.26 -25.28
C LEU A 88 -26.99 -8.02 -26.79
N SER A 89 -27.06 -9.06 -27.63
CA SER A 89 -26.95 -8.93 -29.09
C SER A 89 -28.09 -8.09 -29.66
N GLY A 90 -27.85 -6.81 -29.93
CA GLY A 90 -28.80 -5.90 -30.55
C GLY A 90 -28.79 -4.47 -29.98
N GLU A 91 -28.26 -4.29 -28.77
CA GLU A 91 -28.34 -3.01 -28.03
C GLU A 91 -27.01 -2.25 -27.93
N VAL A 92 -25.91 -2.89 -28.33
CA VAL A 92 -24.60 -2.24 -28.52
C VAL A 92 -24.46 -1.90 -29.99
N ASP A 93 -23.90 -0.72 -30.30
CA ASP A 93 -23.54 -0.36 -31.67
C ASP A 93 -22.55 -1.40 -32.23
N GLY A 94 -23.08 -2.31 -33.06
CA GLY A 94 -22.37 -3.50 -33.53
C GLY A 94 -22.64 -4.74 -32.66
N GLN A 95 -22.85 -5.89 -33.30
CA GLN A 95 -23.02 -7.16 -32.58
C GLN A 95 -21.76 -7.47 -31.77
N LEU A 96 -21.90 -7.70 -30.46
CA LEU A 96 -20.82 -8.22 -29.62
C LEU A 96 -20.55 -9.67 -30.01
N THR A 97 -19.36 -9.92 -30.57
CA THR A 97 -18.87 -11.24 -30.97
C THR A 97 -17.40 -11.37 -30.57
N PRO A 98 -16.81 -12.57 -30.57
CA PRO A 98 -15.36 -12.71 -30.36
C PRO A 98 -14.50 -11.86 -31.32
N SER A 99 -14.99 -11.57 -32.53
CA SER A 99 -14.27 -10.78 -33.52
C SER A 99 -14.41 -9.27 -33.32
N THR A 100 -15.44 -8.82 -32.62
CA THR A 100 -15.82 -7.39 -32.51
C THR A 100 -15.78 -6.86 -31.08
N VAL A 101 -15.67 -7.73 -30.07
CA VAL A 101 -15.61 -7.32 -28.66
C VAL A 101 -14.40 -6.41 -28.42
N PRO A 102 -14.58 -5.29 -27.68
CA PRO A 102 -13.48 -4.44 -27.24
C PRO A 102 -12.42 -5.25 -26.47
N PRO A 103 -11.12 -5.09 -26.78
CA PRO A 103 -10.05 -5.77 -26.05
C PRO A 103 -10.08 -5.55 -24.54
N GLU A 104 -10.52 -4.38 -24.09
CA GLU A 104 -10.63 -4.01 -22.68
C GLU A 104 -11.63 -4.89 -21.92
N LEU A 105 -12.74 -5.29 -22.56
CA LEU A 105 -13.70 -6.22 -21.96
C LEU A 105 -13.11 -7.62 -21.82
N VAL A 106 -12.30 -8.05 -22.78
CA VAL A 106 -11.57 -9.33 -22.71
C VAL A 106 -10.54 -9.30 -21.58
N GLU A 107 -9.84 -8.18 -21.41
CA GLU A 107 -8.92 -7.95 -20.29
C GLU A 107 -9.65 -7.94 -18.93
N ASP A 108 -10.81 -7.28 -18.85
CA ASP A 108 -11.61 -7.25 -17.62
C ASP A 108 -12.14 -8.65 -17.24
N GLU A 109 -12.54 -9.46 -18.23
CA GLU A 109 -12.90 -10.87 -18.00
C GLU A 109 -11.69 -11.68 -17.52
N LEU A 110 -10.51 -11.55 -18.16
CA LEU A 110 -9.28 -12.20 -17.70
C LEU A 110 -9.01 -11.86 -16.23
N ILE A 111 -9.07 -10.57 -15.89
CA ILE A 111 -8.87 -10.11 -14.50
C ILE A 111 -9.93 -10.74 -13.59
N ALA A 112 -11.22 -10.68 -13.94
CA ALA A 112 -12.33 -11.20 -13.13
C ALA A 112 -12.15 -12.70 -12.81
N ARG A 113 -11.80 -13.50 -13.82
CA ARG A 113 -11.52 -14.95 -13.69
C ARG A 113 -10.31 -15.27 -12.81
N HIS A 114 -9.44 -14.29 -12.57
CA HIS A 114 -8.24 -14.43 -11.74
C HIS A 114 -8.33 -13.75 -10.35
N ILE A 115 -9.45 -13.07 -10.03
CA ILE A 115 -9.65 -12.45 -8.70
C ILE A 115 -9.69 -13.50 -7.59
N LEU A 116 -10.34 -14.64 -7.86
CA LEU A 116 -10.40 -15.78 -6.96
C LEU A 116 -9.28 -16.77 -7.31
N PRO A 117 -8.29 -16.97 -6.43
CA PRO A 117 -7.17 -17.86 -6.71
C PRO A 117 -7.58 -19.34 -6.84
N HIS A 118 -8.79 -19.70 -6.41
CA HIS A 118 -9.37 -21.04 -6.56
C HIS A 118 -10.39 -21.12 -7.70
N GLY A 119 -10.52 -20.08 -8.52
CA GLY A 119 -11.31 -20.08 -9.74
C GLY A 119 -10.72 -20.96 -10.84
N ASP A 120 -11.23 -20.81 -12.05
CA ASP A 120 -10.87 -21.58 -13.24
C ASP A 120 -9.52 -21.18 -13.87
N LEU A 121 -9.07 -19.92 -13.69
CA LEU A 121 -7.74 -19.42 -14.03
C LEU A 121 -7.24 -19.77 -15.46
N PRO A 122 -8.00 -19.39 -16.51
CA PRO A 122 -7.67 -19.70 -17.90
C PRO A 122 -6.26 -19.22 -18.33
N SER A 123 -5.63 -19.93 -19.27
CA SER A 123 -4.32 -19.57 -19.81
C SER A 123 -4.41 -18.54 -20.93
N LEU A 124 -3.29 -17.86 -21.20
CA LEU A 124 -3.17 -17.03 -22.42
C LEU A 124 -3.41 -17.86 -23.69
N GLU A 125 -3.00 -19.13 -23.70
CA GLU A 125 -3.27 -20.05 -24.81
C GLU A 125 -4.78 -20.24 -25.03
N ALA A 126 -5.56 -20.45 -23.97
CA ALA A 126 -7.01 -20.56 -24.07
C ALA A 126 -7.64 -19.27 -24.64
N TYR A 127 -7.16 -18.09 -24.21
CA TYR A 127 -7.59 -16.82 -24.80
C TYR A 127 -7.17 -16.68 -26.26
N SER A 128 -5.97 -17.12 -26.64
CA SER A 128 -5.49 -17.05 -28.03
C SER A 128 -6.33 -17.89 -28.99
N GLN A 129 -6.83 -19.04 -28.52
CA GLN A 129 -7.74 -19.90 -29.29
C GLN A 129 -9.14 -19.27 -29.38
N ARG A 130 -9.65 -18.75 -28.26
CA ARG A 130 -10.98 -18.14 -28.16
C ARG A 130 -11.11 -16.84 -28.97
N PHE A 131 -10.04 -16.06 -29.06
CA PHE A 131 -9.96 -14.80 -29.81
C PHE A 131 -8.96 -14.90 -30.96
N ALA A 132 -8.99 -16.01 -31.71
CA ALA A 132 -8.07 -16.25 -32.82
C ALA A 132 -8.05 -15.09 -33.83
N GLY A 133 -6.85 -14.65 -34.22
CA GLY A 133 -6.65 -13.52 -35.13
C GLY A 133 -6.69 -12.13 -34.49
N ARG A 134 -7.04 -12.01 -33.20
CA ARG A 134 -7.08 -10.73 -32.46
C ARG A 134 -5.75 -10.39 -31.80
N ALA A 135 -4.79 -9.90 -32.59
CA ALA A 135 -3.47 -9.48 -32.08
C ALA A 135 -3.54 -8.30 -31.09
N ASP A 136 -4.56 -7.45 -31.21
CA ASP A 136 -4.89 -6.37 -30.28
C ASP A 136 -5.25 -6.89 -28.89
N VAL A 137 -6.09 -7.91 -28.82
CA VAL A 137 -6.45 -8.62 -27.57
C VAL A 137 -5.20 -9.24 -26.95
N MET A 138 -4.46 -10.04 -27.72
CA MET A 138 -3.31 -10.77 -27.18
C MET A 138 -2.23 -9.85 -26.62
N ARG A 139 -1.92 -8.74 -27.32
CA ARG A 139 -0.96 -7.74 -26.82
C ARG A 139 -1.37 -7.16 -25.47
N LEU A 140 -2.66 -6.90 -25.28
CA LEU A 140 -3.18 -6.37 -24.02
C LEU A 140 -3.07 -7.41 -22.88
N LEU A 141 -3.48 -8.66 -23.14
CA LEU A 141 -3.41 -9.74 -22.14
C LEU A 141 -1.96 -10.09 -21.78
N GLU A 142 -1.06 -10.14 -22.75
CA GLU A 142 0.38 -10.34 -22.52
C GLU A 142 0.96 -9.25 -21.62
N GLY A 143 0.53 -7.99 -21.80
CA GLY A 143 0.90 -6.88 -20.92
C GLY A 143 0.48 -7.06 -19.46
N ARG A 144 -0.50 -7.93 -19.16
CA ARG A 144 -0.90 -8.31 -17.80
C ARG A 144 -0.11 -9.47 -17.23
N CYS A 145 0.56 -10.24 -18.07
CA CYS A 145 1.20 -11.48 -17.69
C CYS A 145 2.70 -11.34 -17.41
N LEU A 146 3.20 -12.13 -16.47
CA LEU A 146 4.62 -12.29 -16.17
C LEU A 146 4.95 -13.79 -16.02
N GLY A 147 6.22 -14.17 -16.18
CA GLY A 147 6.69 -15.55 -16.04
C GLY A 147 5.96 -16.52 -16.96
N GLY A 148 5.90 -16.20 -18.26
CA GLY A 148 5.22 -17.03 -19.27
C GLY A 148 3.71 -17.19 -19.05
N GLY A 149 3.06 -16.21 -18.42
CA GLY A 149 1.63 -16.29 -18.09
C GLY A 149 1.31 -17.06 -16.81
N ARG A 150 2.31 -17.39 -15.98
CA ARG A 150 2.09 -17.90 -14.62
C ARG A 150 1.43 -16.84 -13.73
N TYR A 151 1.88 -15.60 -13.85
CA TYR A 151 1.44 -14.50 -13.02
C TYR A 151 0.52 -13.56 -13.81
N VAL A 152 -0.67 -13.26 -13.30
CA VAL A 152 -1.62 -12.33 -13.93
C VAL A 152 -1.86 -11.13 -13.03
N LYS A 153 -1.42 -9.95 -13.47
CA LYS A 153 -1.60 -8.68 -12.75
C LYS A 153 -3.08 -8.30 -12.72
N LEU A 154 -3.66 -8.12 -11.54
CA LEU A 154 -5.08 -7.82 -11.35
C LEU A 154 -5.32 -6.32 -11.11
N SER A 155 -4.63 -5.76 -10.11
CA SER A 155 -4.76 -4.36 -9.75
C SER A 155 -3.44 -3.80 -9.25
N ARG A 156 -3.16 -2.54 -9.59
CA ARG A 156 -2.01 -1.82 -9.04
C ARG A 156 -2.31 -1.45 -7.59
N LEU A 157 -1.41 -1.83 -6.69
CA LEU A 157 -1.44 -1.51 -5.26
C LEU A 157 -0.72 -0.19 -4.98
N GLY A 158 0.33 0.12 -5.75
CA GLY A 158 1.11 1.34 -5.59
C GLY A 158 2.03 1.63 -6.77
N ARG A 159 2.45 2.89 -6.89
CA ARG A 159 3.48 3.35 -7.83
C ARG A 159 4.39 4.30 -7.08
N GLY A 160 5.64 3.91 -6.92
CA GLY A 160 6.67 4.70 -6.24
C GLY A 160 7.66 5.30 -7.23
N ALA A 161 8.77 5.83 -6.70
CA ALA A 161 9.83 6.42 -7.51
C ALA A 161 10.52 5.38 -8.43
N MET A 162 10.76 4.17 -7.92
CA MET A 162 11.59 3.16 -8.59
C MET A 162 10.79 1.99 -9.18
N GLY A 163 9.50 1.86 -8.85
CA GLY A 163 8.71 0.71 -9.29
C GLY A 163 7.22 0.82 -9.05
N GLU A 164 6.52 -0.22 -9.48
CA GLU A 164 5.09 -0.42 -9.32
C GLU A 164 4.84 -1.74 -8.60
N VAL A 165 3.80 -1.77 -7.77
CA VAL A 165 3.40 -2.99 -7.04
C VAL A 165 2.01 -3.38 -7.52
N TRP A 166 1.83 -4.66 -7.84
CA TRP A 166 0.61 -5.22 -8.39
C TRP A 166 0.11 -6.37 -7.52
N ARG A 167 -1.19 -6.34 -7.17
CA ARG A 167 -1.91 -7.55 -6.73
C ARG A 167 -2.00 -8.47 -7.94
N THR A 168 -1.53 -9.69 -7.77
CA THR A 168 -1.30 -10.62 -8.87
C THR A 168 -1.78 -12.01 -8.47
N CYS A 169 -2.38 -12.73 -9.40
CA CYS A 169 -2.70 -14.14 -9.24
C CYS A 169 -1.50 -14.99 -9.69
N ASP A 170 -0.98 -15.84 -8.80
CA ASP A 170 -0.08 -16.95 -9.17
C ASP A 170 -0.95 -18.14 -9.58
N ARG A 171 -1.08 -18.37 -10.88
CA ARG A 171 -1.95 -19.42 -11.42
C ARG A 171 -1.47 -20.82 -11.06
N ARG A 172 -0.15 -21.00 -10.91
CA ARG A 172 0.45 -22.31 -10.61
C ARG A 172 0.23 -22.70 -9.16
N LEU A 173 0.47 -21.77 -8.23
CA LEU A 173 0.27 -22.01 -6.80
C LEU A 173 -1.14 -21.68 -6.31
N ARG A 174 -2.01 -21.17 -7.19
CA ARG A 174 -3.41 -20.82 -6.90
C ARG A 174 -3.51 -19.95 -5.65
N ARG A 175 -2.78 -18.83 -5.66
CA ARG A 175 -2.74 -17.85 -4.56
C ARG A 175 -2.59 -16.43 -5.08
N LEU A 176 -2.91 -15.47 -4.23
CA LEU A 176 -2.66 -14.06 -4.49
C LEU A 176 -1.31 -13.64 -3.91
N VAL A 177 -0.55 -12.88 -4.68
CA VAL A 177 0.77 -12.34 -4.32
C VAL A 177 0.84 -10.85 -4.67
N ALA A 178 1.81 -10.15 -4.09
CA ALA A 178 2.21 -8.83 -4.56
C ALA A 178 3.41 -9.02 -5.50
N ILE A 179 3.39 -8.40 -6.68
CA ILE A 179 4.56 -8.37 -7.56
C ILE A 179 5.03 -6.93 -7.71
N LYS A 180 6.28 -6.68 -7.36
CA LYS A 180 6.96 -5.41 -7.62
C LYS A 180 7.70 -5.51 -8.95
N THR A 181 7.57 -4.50 -9.80
CA THR A 181 8.32 -4.36 -11.06
C THR A 181 8.96 -2.97 -11.11
N PRO A 182 10.09 -2.79 -11.80
CA PRO A 182 10.55 -1.45 -12.17
C PRO A 182 9.48 -0.71 -12.98
N ARG A 183 9.54 0.61 -12.97
CA ARG A 183 8.71 1.42 -13.87
C ARG A 183 9.17 1.17 -15.30
N ALA A 184 8.24 1.03 -16.24
CA ALA A 184 8.58 0.77 -17.64
C ALA A 184 9.53 1.83 -18.20
N GLU A 185 9.34 3.09 -17.81
CA GLU A 185 10.17 4.23 -18.22
C GLU A 185 11.60 4.19 -17.67
N LEU A 186 11.83 3.47 -16.57
CA LEU A 186 13.12 3.35 -15.89
C LEU A 186 13.78 1.98 -16.11
N SER A 187 13.12 1.08 -16.84
CA SER A 187 13.56 -0.30 -17.01
C SER A 187 14.84 -0.44 -17.85
N ALA A 188 15.17 0.57 -18.66
CA ALA A 188 16.39 0.65 -19.44
C ALA A 188 17.60 1.18 -18.66
N ASP A 189 17.40 1.74 -17.46
CA ASP A 189 18.48 2.28 -16.63
C ASP A 189 19.15 1.14 -15.81
N PRO A 190 20.42 0.79 -16.10
CA PRO A 190 21.11 -0.30 -15.41
C PRO A 190 21.25 -0.06 -13.90
N ASP A 191 21.35 1.18 -13.45
CA ASP A 191 21.44 1.50 -12.03
C ASP A 191 20.11 1.28 -11.30
N VAL A 192 18.98 1.55 -11.96
CA VAL A 192 17.65 1.25 -11.41
C VAL A 192 17.45 -0.25 -11.30
N ILE A 193 17.80 -1.02 -12.34
CA ILE A 193 17.70 -2.49 -12.32
C ILE A 193 18.60 -3.09 -11.25
N ARG A 194 19.85 -2.62 -11.13
CA ARG A 194 20.78 -3.07 -10.08
C ARG A 194 20.23 -2.80 -8.69
N ARG A 195 19.74 -1.58 -8.42
CA ARG A 195 19.15 -1.25 -7.10
C ARG A 195 17.90 -2.07 -6.81
N PHE A 196 17.08 -2.34 -7.82
CA PHE A 196 15.89 -3.18 -7.69
C PHE A 196 16.27 -4.63 -7.32
N ALA A 197 17.31 -5.19 -7.96
CA ALA A 197 17.86 -6.50 -7.63
C ALA A 197 18.43 -6.53 -6.21
N ASP A 198 19.24 -5.54 -5.85
CA ASP A 198 19.83 -5.44 -4.51
C ASP A 198 18.74 -5.39 -3.43
N GLU A 199 17.65 -4.63 -3.66
CA GLU A 199 16.52 -4.50 -2.72
C GLU A 199 15.82 -5.85 -2.53
N ALA A 200 15.56 -6.56 -3.61
CA ALA A 200 14.95 -7.89 -3.57
C ALA A 200 15.82 -8.87 -2.77
N VAL A 201 17.14 -8.90 -3.02
CA VAL A 201 18.09 -9.76 -2.30
C VAL A 201 18.16 -9.41 -0.82
N ALA A 202 18.24 -8.13 -0.49
CA ALA A 202 18.29 -7.69 0.91
C ALA A 202 17.02 -8.07 1.67
N THR A 203 15.85 -7.86 1.06
CA THR A 203 14.56 -8.22 1.66
C THR A 203 14.37 -9.73 1.78
N ALA A 204 14.85 -10.51 0.81
CA ALA A 204 14.78 -11.98 0.85
C ALA A 204 15.53 -12.58 2.05
N GLY A 205 16.59 -11.92 2.53
CA GLY A 205 17.32 -12.33 3.74
C GLY A 205 16.59 -12.03 5.06
N LEU A 206 15.42 -11.40 5.03
CA LEU A 206 14.70 -10.93 6.21
C LEU A 206 13.45 -11.78 6.51
N GLU A 207 13.65 -12.90 7.19
CA GLU A 207 12.56 -13.77 7.66
C GLU A 207 12.01 -13.29 9.01
N HIS A 208 10.95 -12.48 8.98
CA HIS A 208 10.27 -11.97 10.17
C HIS A 208 8.77 -11.73 9.91
N PRO A 209 7.87 -12.01 10.86
CA PRO A 209 6.42 -11.85 10.65
C PRO A 209 5.98 -10.41 10.32
N GLY A 210 6.73 -9.43 10.80
CA GLY A 210 6.52 -8.01 10.49
C GLY A 210 7.21 -7.52 9.21
N ILE A 211 7.70 -8.42 8.36
CA ILE A 211 8.37 -8.11 7.08
C ILE A 211 7.70 -8.94 5.97
N ALA A 212 7.40 -8.32 4.84
CA ALA A 212 6.84 -9.05 3.71
C ALA A 212 7.89 -9.99 3.10
N ALA A 213 7.64 -11.30 3.19
CA ALA A 213 8.55 -12.31 2.65
C ALA A 213 8.66 -12.19 1.12
N VAL A 214 9.88 -12.27 0.60
CA VAL A 214 10.16 -12.47 -0.82
C VAL A 214 10.01 -13.97 -1.12
N HIS A 215 9.21 -14.30 -2.12
CA HIS A 215 9.00 -15.67 -2.58
C HIS A 215 9.88 -16.01 -3.78
N GLU A 216 10.09 -15.05 -4.66
CA GLU A 216 10.81 -15.25 -5.92
C GLU A 216 11.33 -13.90 -6.42
N TYR A 217 12.51 -13.91 -7.03
CA TYR A 217 13.01 -12.82 -7.85
C TYR A 217 13.35 -13.40 -9.23
N SER A 218 12.89 -12.75 -10.30
CA SER A 218 13.16 -13.16 -11.68
C SER A 218 13.71 -11.99 -12.47
N ALA A 219 14.75 -12.27 -13.26
CA ALA A 219 15.42 -11.34 -14.16
C ALA A 219 15.87 -12.13 -15.40
N GLU A 220 14.89 -12.59 -16.19
CA GLU A 220 15.14 -13.28 -17.46
C GLU A 220 15.65 -12.30 -18.53
N ASP A 221 16.57 -12.76 -19.38
CA ASP A 221 17.14 -11.95 -20.45
C ASP A 221 16.05 -11.44 -21.42
N GLY A 222 16.00 -10.13 -21.62
CA GLY A 222 15.01 -9.48 -22.48
C GLY A 222 13.62 -9.29 -21.84
N ALA A 223 13.40 -9.76 -20.60
CA ALA A 223 12.16 -9.54 -19.86
C ALA A 223 12.34 -8.49 -18.75
N LEU A 224 11.23 -7.83 -18.37
CA LEU A 224 11.23 -6.90 -17.24
C LEU A 224 11.42 -7.69 -15.93
N PRO A 225 12.43 -7.39 -15.09
CA PRO A 225 12.62 -8.12 -13.84
C PRO A 225 11.47 -7.83 -12.88
N TYR A 226 11.17 -8.82 -12.03
CA TYR A 226 10.10 -8.73 -11.07
C TYR A 226 10.42 -9.46 -9.77
N CYS A 227 9.84 -8.97 -8.68
CA CYS A 227 9.97 -9.56 -7.35
C CYS A 227 8.60 -9.97 -6.84
N VAL A 228 8.43 -11.25 -6.52
CA VAL A 228 7.20 -11.83 -5.97
C VAL A 228 7.27 -11.81 -4.45
N LEU A 229 6.32 -11.14 -3.83
CA LEU A 229 6.25 -10.93 -2.39
C LEU A 229 4.93 -11.48 -1.83
N LYS A 230 4.93 -11.77 -0.53
CA LYS A 230 3.70 -11.98 0.23
C LYS A 230 2.76 -10.79 0.01
N LEU A 231 1.54 -11.05 -0.42
CA LEU A 231 0.49 -10.04 -0.44
C LEU A 231 0.08 -9.72 1.00
N VAL A 232 0.20 -8.46 1.40
CA VAL A 232 -0.33 -7.97 2.67
C VAL A 232 -1.62 -7.20 2.38
N THR A 233 -2.72 -7.66 2.96
CA THR A 233 -4.03 -7.00 2.88
C THR A 233 -4.28 -6.18 4.15
N GLY A 234 -5.12 -5.16 4.06
CA GLY A 234 -5.47 -4.30 5.19
C GLY A 234 -5.31 -2.82 4.85
N LYS A 235 -5.19 -1.99 5.89
CA LYS A 235 -5.02 -0.54 5.76
C LYS A 235 -3.61 -0.15 6.17
N THR A 236 -3.04 0.85 5.50
CA THR A 236 -1.79 1.45 5.95
C THR A 236 -1.96 2.08 7.34
N LEU A 237 -0.87 2.15 8.10
CA LEU A 237 -0.85 2.85 9.38
C LEU A 237 -1.27 4.32 9.18
N GLY A 238 -0.88 4.95 8.08
CA GLY A 238 -1.28 6.32 7.74
C GLY A 238 -2.79 6.50 7.60
N GLU A 239 -3.48 5.57 6.92
CA GLU A 239 -4.95 5.62 6.82
C GLU A 239 -5.63 5.46 8.18
N ARG A 240 -5.08 4.60 9.04
CA ARG A 240 -5.59 4.38 10.40
C ARG A 240 -5.36 5.60 11.30
N ILE A 241 -4.19 6.23 11.22
CA ILE A 241 -3.89 7.49 11.91
C ILE A 241 -4.87 8.58 11.46
N ARG A 242 -5.06 8.77 10.15
CA ARG A 242 -6.02 9.77 9.63
C ARG A 242 -7.43 9.50 10.15
N SER A 243 -7.91 8.26 10.09
CA SER A 243 -9.25 7.90 10.58
C SER A 243 -9.43 8.10 12.09
N PHE A 244 -8.36 7.88 12.87
CA PHE A 244 -8.36 8.09 14.31
C PHE A 244 -8.45 9.59 14.68
N HIS A 245 -7.76 10.46 13.94
CA HIS A 245 -7.76 11.91 14.17
C HIS A 245 -8.93 12.68 13.54
N GLN A 246 -9.74 12.04 12.69
CA GLN A 246 -10.98 12.64 12.19
C GLN A 246 -11.97 12.88 13.33
N PRO A 247 -12.83 13.93 13.24
CA PRO A 247 -13.87 14.19 14.22
C PRO A 247 -14.69 12.92 14.48
N PRO A 248 -14.93 12.55 15.75
CA PRO A 248 -15.60 11.30 16.05
C PRO A 248 -17.03 11.31 15.49
N VAL A 249 -17.28 10.48 14.48
CA VAL A 249 -18.64 10.05 14.16
C VAL A 249 -19.00 9.00 15.21
N LEU A 250 -19.79 9.37 16.23
CA LEU A 250 -20.37 8.48 17.24
C LEU A 250 -19.41 7.40 17.83
N ARG A 251 -18.15 7.76 18.15
CA ARG A 251 -17.22 6.83 18.84
C ARG A 251 -17.35 6.97 20.35
N THR A 252 -17.49 5.86 21.06
CA THR A 252 -17.43 5.85 22.53
C THR A 252 -15.99 6.00 23.01
N SER A 253 -15.80 6.48 24.24
CA SER A 253 -14.47 6.63 24.84
C SER A 253 -13.72 5.29 24.96
N SER A 254 -14.43 4.16 25.07
CA SER A 254 -13.81 2.82 25.09
C SER A 254 -13.31 2.40 23.71
N GLN A 255 -14.09 2.64 22.65
CA GLN A 255 -13.69 2.36 21.26
C GLN A 255 -12.42 3.13 20.89
N GLN A 256 -12.36 4.42 21.26
CA GLN A 256 -11.19 5.26 21.00
C GLN A 256 -9.94 4.75 21.73
N ARG A 257 -10.06 4.30 22.99
CA ARG A 257 -8.93 3.73 23.74
C ARG A 257 -8.44 2.40 23.15
N ASN A 258 -9.36 1.55 22.70
CA ASN A 258 -9.01 0.26 22.08
C ASN A 258 -8.30 0.49 20.75
N GLU A 259 -8.82 1.38 19.89
CA GLU A 259 -8.17 1.74 18.63
C GLU A 259 -6.77 2.32 18.85
N TRP A 260 -6.63 3.22 19.83
CA TRP A 260 -5.33 3.77 20.21
C TRP A 260 -4.34 2.69 20.67
N SER A 261 -4.81 1.74 21.48
CA SER A 261 -3.99 0.63 21.96
C SER A 261 -3.53 -0.28 20.81
N HIS A 262 -4.40 -0.56 19.85
CA HIS A 262 -4.06 -1.32 18.64
C HIS A 262 -3.02 -0.58 17.78
N LEU A 263 -3.17 0.72 17.61
CA LEU A 263 -2.20 1.56 16.88
C LEU A 263 -0.81 1.53 17.54
N LEU A 264 -0.74 1.66 18.87
CA LEU A 264 0.52 1.56 19.60
C LEU A 264 1.14 0.16 19.53
N GLN A 265 0.32 -0.88 19.58
CA GLN A 265 0.80 -2.26 19.46
C GLN A 265 1.38 -2.52 18.07
N ALA A 266 0.72 -2.05 17.02
CA ALA A 266 1.22 -2.11 15.65
C ALA A 266 2.54 -1.35 15.48
N PHE A 267 2.64 -0.15 16.07
CA PHE A 267 3.89 0.63 16.05
C PHE A 267 5.04 -0.11 16.74
N ALA A 268 4.79 -0.72 17.91
CA ALA A 268 5.80 -1.51 18.61
C ALA A 268 6.26 -2.72 17.78
N ASN A 269 5.33 -3.42 17.12
CA ASN A 269 5.65 -4.54 16.23
C ASN A 269 6.48 -4.08 15.01
N ALA A 270 6.20 -2.90 14.44
CA ALA A 270 7.00 -2.33 13.37
C ALA A 270 8.43 -1.98 13.84
N CYS A 271 8.58 -1.43 15.06
CA CYS A 271 9.89 -1.19 15.66
C CYS A 271 10.70 -2.49 15.82
N GLU A 272 10.05 -3.61 16.18
CA GLU A 272 10.69 -4.91 16.29
C GLU A 272 11.13 -5.46 14.94
N ALA A 273 10.30 -5.31 13.89
CA ALA A 273 10.68 -5.68 12.52
C ALA A 273 11.90 -4.92 12.03
N VAL A 274 11.95 -3.59 12.27
CA VAL A 274 13.12 -2.76 11.96
C VAL A 274 14.36 -3.19 12.75
N ALA A 275 14.19 -3.48 14.05
CA ALA A 275 15.30 -3.95 14.87
C ALA A 275 15.87 -5.29 14.37
N PHE A 276 15.00 -6.19 13.92
CA PHE A 276 15.41 -7.45 13.31
C PHE A 276 16.20 -7.20 12.02
N ALA A 277 15.74 -6.32 11.13
CA ALA A 277 16.47 -5.97 9.92
C ALA A 277 17.85 -5.35 10.22
N HIS A 278 17.94 -4.46 11.21
CA HIS A 278 19.21 -3.89 11.67
C HIS A 278 20.19 -4.97 12.16
N SER A 279 19.70 -6.00 12.86
CA SER A 279 20.53 -7.14 13.28
C SER A 279 21.10 -7.96 12.10
N ARG A 280 20.53 -7.80 10.90
CA ARG A 280 20.99 -8.38 9.64
C ARG A 280 21.75 -7.39 8.76
N GLY A 281 22.07 -6.20 9.28
CA GLY A 281 22.80 -5.17 8.54
C GLY A 281 21.98 -4.46 7.46
N VAL A 282 20.64 -4.56 7.50
CA VAL A 282 19.75 -3.90 6.54
C VAL A 282 19.09 -2.69 7.21
N LEU A 283 19.26 -1.51 6.60
CA LEU A 283 18.55 -0.28 6.96
C LEU A 283 17.30 -0.11 6.09
N HIS A 284 16.30 0.63 6.56
CA HIS A 284 15.09 0.92 5.80
C HIS A 284 15.14 2.28 5.07
N CYS A 285 15.58 3.35 5.73
CA CYS A 285 15.81 4.69 5.18
C CYS A 285 14.61 5.45 4.55
N ASP A 286 13.41 4.88 4.54
CA ASP A 286 12.17 5.56 4.09
C ASP A 286 10.98 5.16 4.98
N LEU A 287 11.19 5.14 6.29
CA LEU A 287 10.14 4.80 7.23
C LEU A 287 9.08 5.91 7.27
N LYS A 288 7.85 5.54 6.92
CA LYS A 288 6.65 6.38 6.98
C LYS A 288 5.41 5.53 7.21
N PRO A 289 4.28 6.11 7.65
CA PRO A 289 3.06 5.34 7.92
C PRO A 289 2.48 4.63 6.68
N ALA A 290 2.79 5.09 5.47
CA ALA A 290 2.36 4.45 4.22
C ALA A 290 3.10 3.12 3.95
N ASN A 291 4.30 2.94 4.51
CA ASN A 291 5.12 1.74 4.33
C ASN A 291 4.87 0.70 5.44
N ILE A 292 3.86 0.90 6.28
CA ILE A 292 3.44 -0.06 7.31
C ILE A 292 1.99 -0.41 7.05
N VAL A 293 1.69 -1.67 6.77
CA VAL A 293 0.32 -2.16 6.58
C VAL A 293 -0.12 -2.92 7.81
N LEU A 294 -1.33 -2.60 8.28
CA LEU A 294 -2.00 -3.29 9.37
C LEU A 294 -3.01 -4.26 8.78
N GLY A 295 -2.75 -5.55 8.98
CA GLY A 295 -3.64 -6.60 8.51
C GLY A 295 -4.85 -6.80 9.42
N GLU A 296 -5.77 -7.65 8.95
CA GLU A 296 -7.06 -7.86 9.60
C GLU A 296 -6.95 -8.60 10.94
N TYR A 297 -5.86 -9.34 11.15
CA TYR A 297 -5.61 -10.14 12.34
C TYR A 297 -4.61 -9.48 13.31
N GLY A 298 -4.33 -8.19 13.13
CA GLY A 298 -3.49 -7.40 14.04
C GLY A 298 -1.99 -7.47 13.72
N GLU A 299 -1.61 -8.07 12.59
CA GLU A 299 -0.25 -8.00 12.08
C GLU A 299 0.10 -6.58 11.63
N ALA A 300 1.36 -6.19 11.85
CA ALA A 300 1.92 -4.96 11.32
C ALA A 300 3.12 -5.35 10.45
N VAL A 301 3.02 -5.10 9.14
CA VAL A 301 4.04 -5.49 8.17
C VAL A 301 4.69 -4.25 7.59
N VAL A 302 6.02 -4.19 7.71
CA VAL A 302 6.86 -3.15 7.14
C VAL A 302 7.23 -3.53 5.69
N LEU A 303 6.99 -2.61 4.77
CA LEU A 303 7.13 -2.75 3.32
C LEU A 303 8.20 -1.79 2.78
N ASP A 304 8.61 -2.01 1.53
CA ASP A 304 9.50 -1.12 0.77
C ASP A 304 10.82 -0.80 1.50
N TRP A 305 11.62 -1.85 1.71
CA TRP A 305 12.95 -1.76 2.31
C TRP A 305 13.89 -1.00 1.39
N GLY A 306 14.00 0.31 1.63
CA GLY A 306 14.91 1.17 0.90
C GLY A 306 16.35 0.78 1.20
N LEU A 307 17.08 0.33 0.19
CA LEU A 307 18.53 0.27 0.27
C LEU A 307 19.10 1.69 0.24
N GLY A 308 19.03 2.38 1.36
CA GLY A 308 19.95 3.46 1.65
C GLY A 308 21.35 2.87 1.68
N ARG A 309 22.13 3.15 0.63
CA ARG A 309 23.56 2.82 0.44
C ARG A 309 24.06 1.70 1.35
N ARG A 310 24.16 0.47 0.82
CA ARG A 310 25.08 -0.52 1.38
C ARG A 310 26.43 0.17 1.58
N GLY A 311 26.88 0.27 2.84
CA GLY A 311 28.13 0.90 3.20
C GLY A 311 29.27 0.28 2.39
N GLY A 312 30.01 1.11 1.66
CA GLY A 312 31.18 0.65 0.90
C GLY A 312 31.53 1.40 -0.40
N LEU A 313 30.81 2.45 -0.83
CA LEU A 313 31.20 3.22 -2.02
C LEU A 313 31.23 4.74 -1.73
N GLU A 314 32.27 5.38 -2.27
CA GLU A 314 32.76 6.72 -1.93
C GLU A 314 31.75 7.88 -2.10
N PRO A 315 31.96 9.01 -1.39
CA PRO A 315 31.02 10.13 -1.30
C PRO A 315 30.99 11.07 -2.52
N THR A 316 31.41 10.66 -3.71
CA THR A 316 31.87 11.59 -4.75
C THR A 316 30.85 11.98 -5.83
N ALA A 317 29.59 11.56 -5.76
CA ALA A 317 28.55 12.03 -6.68
C ALA A 317 27.90 13.34 -6.17
N PRO A 318 28.02 14.48 -6.88
CA PRO A 318 27.47 15.79 -6.45
C PRO A 318 25.93 15.86 -6.42
N GLU A 319 25.25 14.87 -6.99
CA GLU A 319 23.79 14.76 -7.04
C GLU A 319 23.32 13.41 -6.48
N ALA A 320 23.82 13.02 -5.30
CA ALA A 320 23.24 11.90 -4.58
C ALA A 320 21.75 12.19 -4.33
N VAL A 321 20.88 11.52 -5.09
CA VAL A 321 19.43 11.54 -4.90
C VAL A 321 19.17 11.18 -3.44
N VAL A 322 18.75 12.16 -2.65
CA VAL A 322 18.40 11.94 -1.25
C VAL A 322 17.15 11.08 -1.26
N LEU A 323 17.33 9.80 -0.99
CA LEU A 323 16.26 8.82 -0.86
C LEU A 323 15.51 9.07 0.44
N GLY A 324 14.19 8.94 0.37
CA GLY A 324 13.29 9.07 1.52
C GLY A 324 12.26 10.18 1.38
N THR A 325 11.30 10.18 2.30
CA THR A 325 10.20 11.13 2.39
C THR A 325 10.55 12.24 3.39
N PRO A 326 10.87 13.48 2.93
CA PRO A 326 11.39 14.56 3.76
C PRO A 326 10.61 14.83 5.07
N GLU A 327 9.30 14.64 5.04
CA GLU A 327 8.36 14.79 6.16
C GLU A 327 8.74 13.96 7.40
N TYR A 328 9.42 12.81 7.18
CA TYR A 328 9.83 11.85 8.21
C TYR A 328 11.35 11.69 8.32
N MET A 329 12.10 12.43 7.49
CA MET A 329 13.53 12.23 7.29
C MET A 329 14.36 12.69 8.48
N ALA A 330 15.37 11.90 8.85
CA ALA A 330 16.34 12.30 9.87
C ALA A 330 17.25 13.44 9.37
N PRO A 331 17.74 14.33 10.26
CA PRO A 331 18.65 15.42 9.91
C PRO A 331 19.88 14.96 9.12
N GLU A 332 20.54 13.90 9.58
CA GLU A 332 21.76 13.35 8.97
C GLU A 332 21.49 12.66 7.63
N GLN A 333 20.28 12.15 7.41
CA GLN A 333 19.87 11.55 6.14
C GLN A 333 19.79 12.60 5.02
N ALA A 334 19.45 13.85 5.34
CA ALA A 334 19.47 14.97 4.37
C ALA A 334 20.89 15.29 3.85
N ASP A 335 21.92 14.83 4.57
CA ASP A 335 23.34 14.95 4.23
C ASP A 335 23.91 13.64 3.64
N GLY A 336 23.08 12.59 3.51
CA GLY A 336 23.50 11.29 2.99
C GLY A 336 24.21 10.40 4.01
N ASN A 337 24.22 10.78 5.29
CA ASN A 337 24.77 9.97 6.38
C ASN A 337 23.65 9.07 6.93
N LEU A 338 23.77 7.76 6.73
CA LEU A 338 22.74 6.79 7.08
C LEU A 338 23.25 5.84 8.16
N GLY A 339 22.38 5.54 9.13
CA GLY A 339 22.64 4.52 10.14
C GLY A 339 21.35 4.04 10.81
N PRO A 340 21.43 3.04 11.71
CA PRO A 340 20.28 2.55 12.47
C PRO A 340 19.52 3.67 13.22
N GLN A 341 20.24 4.69 13.68
CA GLN A 341 19.66 5.85 14.37
C GLN A 341 18.81 6.73 13.45
N SER A 342 19.03 6.71 12.13
CA SER A 342 18.18 7.39 11.16
C SER A 342 16.81 6.72 11.06
N ASP A 343 16.77 5.39 11.08
CA ASP A 343 15.51 4.64 11.15
C ASP A 343 14.81 4.82 12.50
N VAL A 344 15.55 4.93 13.61
CA VAL A 344 14.98 5.30 14.92
C VAL A 344 14.28 6.66 14.88
N PHE A 345 14.86 7.64 14.18
CA PHE A 345 14.21 8.93 13.96
C PHE A 345 12.95 8.79 13.12
N GLY A 346 12.99 8.02 12.02
CA GLY A 346 11.81 7.75 11.19
C GLY A 346 10.67 7.09 11.97
N LEU A 347 10.98 6.12 12.84
CA LEU A 347 10.00 5.56 13.78
C LEU A 347 9.47 6.63 14.77
N GLY A 348 10.35 7.49 15.29
CA GLY A 348 9.97 8.65 16.10
C GLY A 348 9.01 9.59 15.37
N ALA A 349 9.24 9.84 14.08
CA ALA A 349 8.40 10.68 13.23
C ALA A 349 7.01 10.07 13.00
N ILE A 350 6.94 8.75 12.81
CA ILE A 350 5.67 8.02 12.76
C ILE A 350 4.92 8.16 14.10
N LEU A 351 5.60 7.96 15.24
CA LEU A 351 4.98 8.15 16.55
C LEU A 351 4.51 9.59 16.76
N HIS A 352 5.27 10.59 16.30
CA HIS A 352 4.83 11.98 16.32
C HIS A 352 3.52 12.17 15.55
N GLU A 353 3.39 11.61 14.36
CA GLU A 353 2.14 11.69 13.60
C GLU A 353 1.00 10.95 14.28
N MET A 354 1.24 9.77 14.86
CA MET A 354 0.23 9.06 15.64
C MET A 354 -0.31 9.94 16.79
N LEU A 355 0.57 10.68 17.48
CA LEU A 355 0.21 11.51 18.63
C LEU A 355 -0.44 12.84 18.23
N THR A 356 -0.06 13.41 17.09
CA THR A 356 -0.42 14.79 16.72
C THR A 356 -1.35 14.89 15.51
N GLY A 357 -1.45 13.82 14.72
CA GLY A 357 -2.14 13.78 13.44
C GLY A 357 -1.33 14.40 12.29
N ARG A 358 -0.07 14.81 12.51
CA ARG A 358 0.79 15.44 11.51
C ARG A 358 2.25 14.96 11.60
N PRO A 359 2.95 14.81 10.47
CA PRO A 359 4.38 14.49 10.50
C PRO A 359 5.19 15.65 11.11
N PRO A 360 6.42 15.40 11.60
CA PRO A 360 7.24 16.43 12.24
C PRO A 360 7.68 17.54 11.27
N HIS A 361 7.94 17.23 10.00
CA HIS A 361 8.31 18.19 8.97
C HIS A 361 7.17 18.41 7.98
N ALA A 362 5.97 18.74 8.49
CA ALA A 362 4.82 19.03 7.64
C ALA A 362 5.01 20.34 6.85
N TRP A 363 4.67 20.32 5.55
CA TRP A 363 4.77 21.49 4.68
C TRP A 363 3.45 22.28 4.65
N PRO A 364 3.49 23.62 4.61
CA PRO A 364 2.34 24.43 4.27
C PRO A 364 1.74 23.98 2.94
N ASP A 365 0.41 23.81 2.89
CA ASP A 365 -0.35 23.40 1.70
C ASP A 365 0.12 22.09 1.03
N GLY A 366 0.88 21.26 1.75
CA GLY A 366 1.46 20.02 1.21
C GLY A 366 2.58 20.23 0.19
N CYS A 367 3.00 21.47 -0.05
CA CYS A 367 4.01 21.80 -1.05
C CYS A 367 5.39 21.87 -0.40
N ARG A 368 6.27 20.92 -0.78
CA ARG A 368 7.64 20.88 -0.29
C ARG A 368 8.41 22.14 -0.72
N PRO A 369 8.98 22.91 0.23
CA PRO A 369 9.71 24.12 -0.10
C PRO A 369 11.09 23.80 -0.69
N ALA A 370 11.68 24.75 -1.43
CA ALA A 370 12.97 24.58 -2.07
C ALA A 370 14.11 24.34 -1.05
N ASP A 371 14.00 24.93 0.13
CA ASP A 371 14.97 24.85 1.23
C ASP A 371 14.64 23.73 2.25
N TRP A 372 13.82 22.74 1.87
CA TRP A 372 13.37 21.67 2.77
C TRP A 372 14.50 20.99 3.56
N ARG A 373 15.70 20.86 2.98
CA ARG A 373 16.88 20.29 3.66
C ARG A 373 17.28 21.11 4.88
N ALA A 374 17.24 22.44 4.79
CA ALA A 374 17.53 23.31 5.91
C ALA A 374 16.51 23.12 7.04
N ILE A 375 15.23 22.92 6.69
CA ILE A 375 14.14 22.68 7.65
C ILE A 375 14.34 21.32 8.35
N VAL A 376 14.61 20.25 7.59
CA VAL A 376 14.89 18.91 8.15
C VAL A 376 16.11 18.96 9.09
N ARG A 377 17.21 19.62 8.68
CA ARG A 377 18.42 19.77 9.50
C ARG A 377 18.20 20.51 10.82
N GLN A 378 17.21 21.39 10.89
CA GLN A 378 16.86 22.08 12.13
C GLN A 378 16.19 21.16 13.16
N ALA A 379 15.59 20.04 12.72
CA ALA A 379 14.96 19.04 13.58
C ALA A 379 13.97 19.63 14.61
N ARG A 380 13.24 20.69 14.25
CA ARG A 380 12.27 21.35 15.13
C ARG A 380 10.98 20.55 15.22
N CYS A 381 11.05 19.36 15.79
CA CYS A 381 9.95 18.40 15.84
C CYS A 381 9.02 18.57 17.07
N LEU A 382 9.05 19.74 17.72
CA LEU A 382 8.20 20.02 18.88
C LEU A 382 6.83 20.53 18.42
N HIS A 383 5.78 19.79 18.74
CA HIS A 383 4.40 20.18 18.46
C HIS A 383 3.62 20.52 19.75
N PRO A 384 2.77 21.57 19.77
CA PRO A 384 2.03 21.96 20.98
C PRO A 384 1.20 20.84 21.61
N ARG A 385 0.61 19.94 20.80
CA ARG A 385 -0.13 18.77 21.29
C ARG A 385 0.71 17.83 22.16
N LEU A 386 2.02 17.73 21.92
CA LEU A 386 2.94 16.93 22.75
C LEU A 386 3.15 17.55 24.15
N LEU A 387 2.81 18.83 24.31
CA LEU A 387 2.87 19.56 25.57
C LEU A 387 1.49 19.65 26.26
N GLY A 388 0.41 19.28 25.56
CA GLY A 388 -0.96 19.36 26.04
C GLY A 388 -1.41 18.17 26.90
N ARG A 389 -2.59 18.28 27.52
CA ARG A 389 -3.17 17.22 28.39
C ARG A 389 -3.73 16.01 27.62
N GLY A 390 -3.87 16.10 26.30
CA GLY A 390 -4.41 15.03 25.45
C GLY A 390 -3.42 13.90 25.12
N VAL A 391 -2.13 14.09 25.43
CA VAL A 391 -1.07 13.11 25.16
C VAL A 391 -0.41 12.71 26.48
N SER A 392 -0.15 11.41 26.68
CA SER A 392 0.60 10.95 27.85
C SER A 392 2.01 11.52 27.87
N ARG A 393 2.41 12.08 29.01
CA ARG A 393 3.79 12.59 29.23
C ARG A 393 4.85 11.54 28.95
N ALA A 394 4.55 10.26 29.21
CA ALA A 394 5.45 9.16 28.94
C ALA A 394 5.70 8.99 27.43
N LEU A 395 4.63 8.91 26.62
CA LEU A 395 4.77 8.83 25.16
C LEU A 395 5.39 10.07 24.55
N ALA A 396 5.08 11.26 25.06
CA ALA A 396 5.73 12.49 24.63
C ALA A 396 7.24 12.47 24.90
N ALA A 397 7.68 11.86 26.01
CA ALA A 397 9.11 11.67 26.29
C ALA A 397 9.74 10.63 25.34
N VAL A 398 9.05 9.52 25.05
CA VAL A 398 9.51 8.52 24.07
C VAL A 398 9.71 9.17 22.70
N CYS A 399 8.70 9.88 22.21
CA CYS A 399 8.70 10.56 20.93
C CYS A 399 9.84 11.58 20.83
N ARG A 400 9.99 12.47 21.83
CA ARG A 400 11.08 13.46 21.86
C ARG A 400 12.47 12.83 21.85
N LYS A 401 12.66 11.72 22.58
CA LYS A 401 13.95 11.01 22.58
C LYS A 401 14.26 10.43 21.20
N ALA A 402 13.29 9.79 20.55
CA ALA A 402 13.49 9.23 19.21
C ALA A 402 13.78 10.31 18.15
N LEU A 403 13.21 11.52 18.33
CA LEU A 403 13.36 12.66 17.43
C LEU A 403 14.50 13.62 17.82
N ALA A 404 15.42 13.22 18.71
CA ALA A 404 16.55 14.07 19.08
C ALA A 404 17.38 14.41 17.82
N ARG A 405 17.86 15.65 17.72
CA ARG A 405 18.62 16.10 16.54
C ARG A 405 19.90 15.30 16.38
N ASP A 406 20.67 15.18 17.45
CA ASP A 406 21.89 14.36 17.49
C ASP A 406 21.52 12.86 17.57
N PRO A 407 22.01 12.01 16.65
CA PRO A 407 21.83 10.56 16.72
C PRO A 407 22.23 9.94 18.07
N ALA A 408 23.23 10.47 18.77
CA ALA A 408 23.72 9.94 20.05
C ALA A 408 22.71 10.13 21.20
N ASP A 409 21.82 11.12 21.09
CA ASP A 409 20.77 11.40 22.08
C ASP A 409 19.51 10.52 21.90
N ARG A 410 19.45 9.75 20.79
CA ARG A 410 18.30 8.90 20.46
C ARG A 410 18.34 7.57 21.22
N TYR A 411 17.42 6.68 20.87
CA TYR A 411 17.52 5.29 21.28
C TYR A 411 18.67 4.61 20.55
N GLU A 412 19.38 3.72 21.23
CA GLU A 412 20.49 2.95 20.65
C GLU A 412 20.05 2.12 19.44
N GLY A 413 18.78 1.66 19.44
CA GLY A 413 18.17 0.99 18.31
C GLY A 413 16.65 0.84 18.47
N ALA A 414 16.00 0.39 17.40
CA ALA A 414 14.54 0.27 17.34
C ALA A 414 13.96 -0.69 18.41
N ALA A 415 14.72 -1.70 18.84
CA ALA A 415 14.30 -2.61 19.92
C ALA A 415 14.15 -1.89 21.28
N GLN A 416 14.97 -0.88 21.56
CA GLN A 416 14.84 -0.10 22.81
C GLN A 416 13.61 0.81 22.75
N LEU A 417 13.33 1.41 21.59
CA LEU A 417 12.12 2.17 21.35
C LEU A 417 10.85 1.30 21.52
N ALA A 418 10.82 0.11 20.90
CA ALA A 418 9.72 -0.84 21.03
C ALA A 418 9.42 -1.18 22.50
N ARG A 419 10.47 -1.49 23.28
CA ARG A 419 10.34 -1.81 24.71
C ARG A 419 9.69 -0.68 25.51
N ASP A 420 10.11 0.55 25.30
CA ASP A 420 9.57 1.71 26.03
C ASP A 420 8.12 2.02 25.63
N VAL A 421 7.72 1.76 24.38
CA VAL A 421 6.30 1.81 23.96
C VAL A 421 5.49 0.70 24.61
N ARG A 422 5.96 -0.55 24.59
CA ARG A 422 5.26 -1.69 25.23
C ARG A 422 5.05 -1.46 26.72
N ARG A 423 6.06 -0.92 27.41
CA ARG A 423 5.92 -0.51 28.82
C ARG A 423 4.80 0.48 29.01
N HIS A 424 4.71 1.50 28.16
CA HIS A 424 3.62 2.46 28.21
C HIS A 424 2.25 1.77 28.03
N ILE A 425 2.12 0.85 27.06
CA ILE A 425 0.89 0.07 26.83
C ILE A 425 0.51 -0.72 28.10
N SER A 426 1.48 -1.33 28.79
CA SER A 426 1.27 -2.10 30.02
C SER A 426 1.14 -1.25 31.30
N GLY A 427 1.16 0.08 31.21
CA GLY A 427 1.11 0.97 32.37
C GLY A 427 2.41 1.00 33.19
N GLU A 428 3.50 0.49 32.63
CA GLU A 428 4.83 0.54 33.25
C GLU A 428 5.53 1.89 32.94
N PRO A 429 6.29 2.46 33.90
CA PRO A 429 7.23 3.54 33.71
C PRO A 429 8.20 3.31 32.55
N VAL A 430 8.34 4.36 31.77
CA VAL A 430 9.20 4.44 30.58
C VAL A 430 10.61 4.91 30.94
N GLY A 431 11.63 4.39 30.25
CA GLY A 431 13.02 4.85 30.36
C GLY A 431 13.75 4.40 31.64
N GLN A 432 15.05 4.70 31.74
CA GLN A 432 15.89 4.24 32.88
C GLN A 432 15.46 4.86 34.22
N ARG A 433 15.10 6.15 34.26
CA ARG A 433 14.66 6.83 35.49
C ARG A 433 13.36 6.23 36.05
N GLY A 434 12.41 5.91 35.18
CA GLY A 434 11.16 5.24 35.56
C GLY A 434 11.40 3.84 36.13
N GLN A 435 12.30 3.06 35.51
CA GLN A 435 12.67 1.72 35.98
C GLN A 435 13.35 1.73 37.35
N VAL A 436 14.27 2.68 37.60
CA VAL A 436 14.94 2.80 38.91
C VAL A 436 13.93 3.10 40.00
N LEU A 437 12.97 4.00 39.75
CA LEU A 437 11.93 4.35 40.70
C LEU A 437 11.03 3.14 41.02
N LEU A 438 10.57 2.41 39.99
CA LEU A 438 9.73 1.23 40.13
C LEU A 438 10.43 0.08 40.87
N ARG A 439 11.71 -0.15 40.55
CA ARG A 439 12.55 -1.15 41.22
C ARG A 439 12.71 -0.82 42.69
N ASN A 440 12.90 0.46 43.02
CA ASN A 440 12.99 0.93 44.40
C ASN A 440 11.65 0.74 45.13
N VAL A 441 10.50 1.07 44.52
CA VAL A 441 9.17 0.83 45.10
C VAL A 441 8.89 -0.66 45.32
N ARG A 442 9.15 -1.52 44.33
CA ARG A 442 8.98 -2.99 44.45
C ARG A 442 9.92 -3.60 45.49
N ARG A 443 11.11 -3.02 45.71
CA ARG A 443 12.03 -3.42 46.78
C ARG A 443 11.47 -3.01 48.15
N TRP A 444 10.95 -1.79 48.26
CA TRP A 444 10.34 -1.26 49.49
C TRP A 444 9.09 -2.07 49.90
N LEU A 445 8.19 -2.36 48.96
CA LEU A 445 6.99 -3.19 49.21
C LEU A 445 7.31 -4.63 49.61
N ARG A 446 8.45 -5.18 49.17
CA ARG A 446 8.93 -6.49 49.63
C ARG A 446 9.44 -6.44 51.07
N LEU A 447 10.12 -5.35 51.44
CA LEU A 447 10.61 -5.13 52.80
C LEU A 447 9.49 -4.84 53.82
N LEU A 448 8.31 -4.38 53.38
CA LEU A 448 7.13 -4.20 54.23
C LEU A 448 6.29 -5.47 54.41
N ARG A 449 6.56 -6.52 53.60
CA ARG A 449 5.87 -7.82 53.66
C ARG A 449 6.69 -8.90 54.36
N SER A 450 7.95 -8.60 54.68
CA SER A 450 8.83 -9.32 55.59
C SER A 450 8.81 -8.63 56.95
#